data_AF-A0A6G7Y5R7-F1
#
_entry.id   AF-A0A6G7Y5R7-F1
#
_cell.length_a   1.000
_cell.length_b   1.000
_cell.length_c   1.000
_cell.angle_alpha   90.00
_cell.angle_beta   90.00
_cell.angle_gamma   90.00
#
_symmetry.space_group_name_H-M   'P 1'
#
loop_
_entity.id
_entity.type
_entity.pdbx_description
1 polymer ?
#
loop_
_entity_poly.entity_id
_entity_poly.type
_entity_poly.pdbx_seq_one_letter_code
_entity_poly.pdbx_strand_id
1 'polypeptide(L)'
;MVSPLASHDVLRTIIERDGAGQSATTYALTEASAKVLLRREAQVFSDALLYGAAAEVGVDRLAQYRSAAELMVPGITDQLSCDRLQGSLAVLQLSGQDPLACLEDAAHARPIGDARDRAAVVEWRLTLGAAGPLPWLSGPPRL
;
A
#
# COMPACT_ATOMS: atom_id res chain seq x y z
N MET A 1 -11.94 27.93 1.39
CA MET A 1 -11.74 26.60 2.00
C MET A 1 -10.31 26.19 1.74
N VAL A 2 -9.47 26.17 2.77
CA VAL A 2 -8.10 25.64 2.66
C VAL A 2 -8.23 24.13 2.52
N SER A 3 -7.95 23.59 1.33
CA SER A 3 -7.71 22.16 1.21
C SER A 3 -6.37 21.91 1.92
N PRO A 4 -6.27 20.96 2.86
CA PRO A 4 -4.98 20.55 3.37
C PRO A 4 -4.13 20.11 2.16
N LEU A 5 -2.84 20.44 2.17
CA LEU A 5 -1.92 20.06 1.09
C LEU A 5 -2.13 18.58 0.78
N ALA A 6 -2.50 18.26 -0.46
CA ALA A 6 -2.60 16.87 -0.88
C ALA A 6 -1.22 16.23 -0.69
N SER A 7 -1.12 14.98 -0.24
CA SER A 7 0.17 14.33 0.08
C SER A 7 1.19 14.41 -1.07
N HIS A 8 0.71 14.50 -2.31
CA HIS A 8 1.54 14.76 -3.49
C HIS A 8 2.23 16.14 -3.50
N ASP A 9 1.61 17.20 -2.98
CA ASP A 9 2.19 18.54 -2.89
C ASP A 9 3.28 18.62 -1.81
N VAL A 10 3.12 17.86 -0.72
CA VAL A 10 4.15 17.71 0.31
C VAL A 10 5.38 16.99 -0.26
N LEU A 11 5.18 15.91 -1.02
CA LEU A 11 6.25 15.19 -1.70
C LEU A 11 7.01 16.07 -2.69
N ARG A 12 6.29 16.89 -3.48
CA ARG A 12 6.92 17.82 -4.44
C ARG A 12 7.82 18.84 -3.73
N THR A 13 7.34 19.42 -2.64
CA THR A 13 8.09 20.39 -1.85
C THR A 13 9.37 19.80 -1.27
N ILE A 14 9.33 18.54 -0.82
CA ILE A 14 10.52 17.83 -0.31
C ILE A 14 11.57 17.64 -1.42
N ILE A 15 11.13 17.24 -2.62
CA ILE A 15 12.01 17.04 -3.79
C ILE A 15 12.63 18.37 -4.25
N GLU A 16 11.86 19.45 -4.30
CA GLU A 16 12.33 20.77 -4.71
C GLU A 16 13.34 21.38 -3.72
N ARG A 17 13.27 21.02 -2.43
CA ARG A 17 14.10 21.58 -1.36
C ARG A 17 15.53 21.01 -1.31
N ASP A 18 15.77 19.82 -1.86
CA ASP A 18 17.05 19.10 -1.72
C ASP A 18 18.22 19.69 -2.56
N GLY A 19 17.97 20.76 -3.32
CA GLY A 19 18.95 21.38 -4.23
C GLY A 19 19.77 22.58 -3.68
N ALA A 20 19.50 23.09 -2.47
CA ALA A 20 20.15 24.30 -1.96
C ALA A 20 21.19 24.00 -0.87
N GLY A 21 22.48 24.23 -1.16
CA GLY A 21 23.61 23.85 -0.30
C GLY A 21 23.62 24.51 1.09
N GLN A 22 23.67 23.69 2.14
CA GLN A 22 23.84 24.06 3.55
C GLN A 22 24.95 23.21 4.22
N SER A 23 25.56 23.74 5.29
CA SER A 23 26.69 23.15 6.04
C SER A 23 26.52 21.67 6.40
N ALA A 24 27.59 20.88 6.42
CA ALA A 24 27.59 19.41 6.56
C ALA A 24 26.77 18.84 7.75
N THR A 25 26.80 19.50 8.92
CA THR A 25 26.03 19.05 10.10
C THR A 25 24.53 19.36 9.97
N THR A 26 24.20 20.53 9.40
CA THR A 26 22.82 20.92 9.07
C THR A 26 22.28 20.04 7.94
N TYR A 27 23.12 19.69 6.98
CA TYR A 27 22.79 18.77 5.90
C TYR A 27 22.43 17.39 6.43
N ALA A 28 23.26 16.79 7.31
CA ALA A 28 22.98 15.46 7.88
C ALA A 28 21.69 15.42 8.73
N LEU A 29 21.41 16.45 9.53
CA LEU A 29 20.16 16.57 10.30
C LEU A 29 18.94 16.82 9.41
N THR A 30 19.10 17.63 8.36
CA THR A 30 18.03 17.93 7.39
C THR A 30 17.74 16.72 6.52
N GLU A 31 18.75 15.98 6.08
CA GLU A 31 18.64 14.76 5.30
C GLU A 31 17.98 13.64 6.12
N ALA A 32 18.35 13.48 7.39
CA ALA A 32 17.68 12.54 8.28
C ALA A 32 16.21 12.91 8.48
N SER A 33 15.91 14.21 8.67
CA SER A 33 14.54 14.72 8.79
C SER A 33 13.75 14.54 7.49
N ALA A 34 14.35 14.78 6.34
CA ALA A 34 13.75 14.63 5.02
C ALA A 34 13.43 13.16 4.73
N LYS A 35 14.34 12.22 5.05
CA LYS A 35 14.09 10.77 4.92
C LYS A 35 12.93 10.31 5.81
N VAL A 36 12.82 10.83 7.03
CA VAL A 36 11.71 10.51 7.94
C VAL A 36 10.39 11.05 7.40
N LEU A 37 10.36 12.32 6.97
CA LEU A 37 9.17 12.93 6.38
C LEU A 37 8.76 12.20 5.09
N LEU A 38 9.71 11.91 4.20
CA LEU A 38 9.44 11.20 2.95
C LEU A 38 8.85 9.81 3.21
N ARG A 39 9.43 9.05 4.15
CA ARG A 39 8.88 7.74 4.55
C ARG A 39 7.47 7.86 5.11
N ARG A 40 7.21 8.86 5.97
CA ARG A 40 5.88 9.11 6.54
C ARG A 40 4.86 9.42 5.45
N GLU A 41 5.16 10.40 4.58
CA GLU A 41 4.24 10.82 3.52
C GLU A 41 3.97 9.72 2.51
N ALA A 42 4.96 8.89 2.22
CA ALA A 42 4.80 7.71 1.40
C ALA A 42 3.86 6.66 2.00
N GLN A 43 3.96 6.44 3.31
CA GLN A 43 3.05 5.54 4.02
C GLN A 43 1.62 6.09 3.98
N VAL A 44 1.44 7.39 4.25
CA VAL A 44 0.14 8.07 4.14
C VAL A 44 -0.42 7.95 2.71
N PHE A 45 0.40 8.16 1.69
CA PHE A 45 -0.01 8.00 0.30
C PHE A 45 -0.45 6.55 0.00
N SER A 46 0.30 5.57 0.47
CA SER A 46 -0.04 4.15 0.27
C SER A 46 -1.36 3.79 0.94
N ASP A 47 -1.58 4.25 2.17
CA ASP A 47 -2.82 4.02 2.90
C ASP A 47 -4.01 4.74 2.24
N ALA A 48 -3.80 5.98 1.75
CA ALA A 48 -4.80 6.73 0.99
C ALA A 48 -5.16 6.06 -0.33
N LEU A 49 -4.18 5.45 -1.02
CA LEU A 49 -4.40 4.71 -2.25
C LEU A 49 -5.26 3.47 -2.00
N LEU A 50 -4.95 2.69 -0.96
CA LEU A 50 -5.75 1.51 -0.58
C LEU A 50 -7.18 1.90 -0.21
N TYR A 51 -7.33 2.96 0.60
CA TYR A 51 -8.64 3.47 1.02
C TYR A 51 -9.45 4.00 -0.17
N GLY A 52 -8.83 4.79 -1.04
CA GLY A 52 -9.47 5.32 -2.24
C GLY A 52 -9.90 4.20 -3.18
N ALA A 53 -9.04 3.21 -3.44
CA ALA A 53 -9.39 2.07 -4.28
C ALA A 53 -10.56 1.28 -3.70
N ALA A 54 -10.56 1.03 -2.39
CA ALA A 54 -11.65 0.34 -1.71
C ALA A 54 -12.99 1.10 -1.84
N ALA A 55 -12.96 2.43 -1.72
CA ALA A 55 -14.13 3.27 -1.92
C ALA A 55 -14.67 3.20 -3.37
N GLU A 56 -13.78 3.23 -4.36
CA GLU A 56 -14.15 3.21 -5.79
C GLU A 56 -14.77 1.87 -6.22
N VAL A 57 -14.25 0.73 -5.76
CA VAL A 57 -14.82 -0.59 -6.12
C VAL A 57 -16.14 -0.90 -5.41
N GLY A 58 -16.40 -0.23 -4.28
CA GLY A 58 -17.66 -0.32 -3.54
C GLY A 58 -17.80 -1.55 -2.63
N VAL A 59 -18.74 -1.45 -1.69
CA VAL A 59 -18.91 -2.42 -0.58
C VAL A 59 -19.26 -3.84 -1.03
N ASP A 60 -20.04 -3.99 -2.09
CA ASP A 60 -20.44 -5.31 -2.60
C ASP A 60 -19.23 -6.08 -3.14
N ARG A 61 -18.33 -5.38 -3.81
CA ARG A 61 -17.10 -5.95 -4.35
C ARG A 61 -16.12 -6.33 -3.26
N LEU A 62 -15.96 -5.46 -2.26
CA LEU A 62 -15.16 -5.78 -1.06
C LEU A 62 -15.74 -7.00 -0.32
N ALA A 63 -17.06 -7.13 -0.22
CA ALA A 63 -17.68 -8.31 0.38
C ALA A 63 -17.34 -9.60 -0.40
N GLN A 64 -17.34 -9.56 -1.74
CA GLN A 64 -16.94 -10.68 -2.60
C GLN A 64 -15.48 -11.08 -2.36
N TYR A 65 -14.57 -10.12 -2.33
CA TYR A 65 -13.15 -10.35 -2.03
C TYR A 65 -12.96 -10.96 -0.65
N ARG A 66 -13.70 -10.47 0.35
CA ARG A 66 -13.66 -10.98 1.73
C ARG A 66 -14.14 -12.43 1.81
N SER A 67 -15.25 -12.75 1.12
CA SER A 67 -15.75 -14.13 1.03
C SER A 67 -14.79 -15.06 0.29
N ALA A 68 -14.20 -14.60 -0.82
CA ALA A 68 -13.22 -15.40 -1.55
C ALA A 68 -11.96 -15.67 -0.70
N ALA A 69 -11.47 -14.65 0.00
CA ALA A 69 -10.34 -14.79 0.92
C ALA A 69 -10.63 -15.81 2.02
N GLU A 70 -11.82 -15.76 2.63
CA GLU A 70 -12.22 -16.70 3.68
C GLU A 70 -12.30 -18.15 3.19
N LEU A 71 -12.76 -18.36 1.95
CA LEU A 71 -12.78 -19.69 1.33
C LEU A 71 -11.37 -20.24 1.08
N MET A 72 -10.43 -19.37 0.65
CA MET A 72 -9.06 -19.77 0.35
C MET A 72 -8.20 -19.94 1.61
N VAL A 73 -8.41 -19.09 2.60
CA VAL A 73 -7.66 -19.08 3.86
C VAL A 73 -8.66 -18.89 5.01
N PRO A 74 -9.17 -19.98 5.61
CA PRO A 74 -10.12 -19.89 6.70
C PRO A 74 -9.60 -19.08 7.90
N GLY A 75 -10.45 -18.21 8.44
CA GLY A 75 -10.17 -17.28 9.53
C GLY A 75 -9.37 -16.05 9.12
N ILE A 76 -9.20 -15.78 7.82
CA ILE A 76 -8.47 -14.61 7.33
C ILE A 76 -9.26 -13.32 7.55
N THR A 77 -10.59 -13.40 7.60
CA THR A 77 -11.44 -12.21 7.81
C THR A 77 -11.38 -11.64 9.21
N ASP A 78 -10.96 -12.44 10.18
CA ASP A 78 -10.80 -12.02 11.58
C ASP A 78 -9.39 -11.44 11.86
N GLN A 79 -8.51 -11.43 10.86
CA GLN A 79 -7.14 -10.94 11.00
C GLN A 79 -7.09 -9.41 10.92
N LEU A 80 -6.14 -8.82 11.66
CA LEU A 80 -5.98 -7.36 11.75
C LEU A 80 -5.77 -6.70 10.38
N SER A 81 -5.08 -7.37 9.47
CA SER A 81 -4.76 -6.83 8.15
C SER A 81 -5.80 -7.15 7.08
N CYS A 82 -7.00 -7.66 7.43
CA CYS A 82 -8.03 -7.99 6.45
C CYS A 82 -8.41 -6.77 5.58
N ASP A 83 -8.65 -5.60 6.18
CA ASP A 83 -9.01 -4.39 5.44
C ASP A 83 -7.90 -3.94 4.48
N ARG A 84 -6.63 -4.10 4.88
CA ARG A 84 -5.49 -3.78 4.03
C ARG A 84 -5.38 -4.73 2.83
N LEU A 85 -5.66 -6.02 3.05
CA LEU A 85 -5.78 -7.02 1.98
C LEU A 85 -6.91 -6.65 1.02
N GLN A 86 -8.08 -6.24 1.53
CA GLN A 86 -9.21 -5.79 0.72
C GLN A 86 -8.85 -4.58 -0.17
N GLY A 87 -8.19 -3.57 0.40
CA GLY A 87 -7.69 -2.41 -0.34
C GLY A 87 -6.69 -2.79 -1.43
N SER A 88 -5.83 -3.77 -1.18
CA SER A 88 -4.83 -4.23 -2.17
C SER A 88 -5.50 -4.94 -3.34
N LEU A 89 -6.52 -5.76 -3.09
CA LEU A 89 -7.34 -6.39 -4.13
C LEU A 89 -8.12 -5.34 -4.95
N ALA A 90 -8.60 -4.28 -4.30
CA ALA A 90 -9.22 -3.16 -5.00
C ALA A 90 -8.24 -2.44 -5.93
N VAL A 91 -7.01 -2.19 -5.48
CA VAL A 91 -5.96 -1.60 -6.33
C VAL A 91 -5.65 -2.47 -7.55
N LEU A 92 -5.54 -3.80 -7.37
CA LEU A 92 -5.33 -4.74 -8.48
C LEU A 92 -6.46 -4.67 -9.52
N GLN A 93 -7.72 -4.68 -9.05
CA GLN A 93 -8.89 -4.55 -9.92
C GLN A 93 -8.89 -3.25 -10.72
N LEU A 94 -8.60 -2.11 -10.08
CA LEU A 94 -8.54 -0.81 -10.74
C LEU A 94 -7.33 -0.69 -11.68
N SER A 95 -6.30 -1.50 -11.48
CA SER A 95 -5.15 -1.63 -12.39
C SER A 95 -5.42 -2.60 -13.55
N GLY A 96 -6.67 -3.08 -13.70
CA GLY A 96 -7.07 -4.01 -14.77
C GLY A 96 -6.64 -5.46 -14.57
N GLN A 97 -6.15 -5.83 -13.38
CA GLN A 97 -5.77 -7.19 -13.04
C GLN A 97 -6.98 -7.96 -12.45
N ASP A 98 -6.95 -9.29 -12.52
CA ASP A 98 -7.94 -10.15 -11.84
C ASP A 98 -7.54 -10.34 -10.36
N PRO A 99 -8.22 -9.69 -9.41
CA PRO A 99 -7.85 -9.77 -8.00
C PRO A 99 -8.04 -11.17 -7.41
N LEU A 100 -9.01 -11.96 -7.90
CA LEU A 100 -9.26 -13.30 -7.36
C LEU A 100 -8.19 -14.30 -7.81
N ALA A 101 -7.77 -14.21 -9.07
CA ALA A 101 -6.64 -15.00 -9.57
C ALA A 101 -5.35 -14.67 -8.80
N CYS A 102 -5.05 -13.37 -8.60
CA CYS A 102 -3.90 -12.96 -7.81
C CYS A 102 -3.99 -13.42 -6.35
N LEU A 103 -5.18 -13.39 -5.74
CA LEU A 103 -5.41 -13.88 -4.38
C LEU A 103 -5.16 -15.38 -4.27
N GLU A 104 -5.62 -16.16 -5.25
CA GLU A 104 -5.40 -17.60 -5.32
C GLU A 104 -3.90 -17.92 -5.43
N ASP A 105 -3.19 -17.25 -6.33
CA ASP A 105 -1.74 -17.38 -6.48
C ASP A 105 -1.00 -17.04 -5.18
N ALA A 106 -1.37 -15.93 -4.53
CA ALA A 106 -0.75 -15.50 -3.28
C ALA A 106 -1.01 -16.48 -2.13
N ALA A 107 -2.22 -17.03 -2.03
CA ALA A 107 -2.57 -18.01 -1.01
C ALA A 107 -1.78 -19.32 -1.20
N HIS A 108 -1.62 -19.78 -2.45
CA HIS A 108 -0.99 -21.07 -2.77
C HIS A 108 0.53 -21.01 -2.98
N ALA A 109 1.12 -19.82 -3.14
CA ALA A 109 2.56 -19.67 -3.39
C ALA A 109 3.46 -20.38 -2.36
N ARG A 110 3.04 -20.43 -1.09
CA ARG A 110 3.74 -21.13 -0.01
C ARG A 110 2.79 -21.38 1.17
N PRO A 111 2.96 -22.43 1.99
CA PRO A 111 2.16 -22.60 3.20
C PRO A 111 2.17 -21.33 4.07
N ILE A 112 0.99 -20.89 4.51
CA ILE A 112 0.81 -19.69 5.37
C ILE A 112 1.18 -20.01 6.82
N GLY A 113 0.97 -21.26 7.25
CA GLY A 113 1.33 -21.76 8.58
C GLY A 113 0.65 -21.01 9.73
N ASP A 114 1.29 -21.02 10.90
CA ASP A 114 0.81 -20.36 12.12
C ASP A 114 1.18 -18.86 12.18
N ALA A 115 1.16 -18.18 11.03
CA ALA A 115 1.42 -16.74 11.00
C ALA A 115 0.44 -16.00 11.92
N ARG A 116 0.98 -15.08 12.72
CA ARG A 116 0.20 -14.25 13.67
C ARG A 116 -0.86 -13.40 12.99
N ASP A 117 -0.56 -12.97 11.76
CA ASP A 117 -1.51 -12.28 10.89
C ASP A 117 -1.40 -12.89 9.49
N ARG A 118 -2.33 -13.77 9.16
CA ARG A 118 -2.35 -14.46 7.85
C ARG A 118 -2.75 -13.50 6.72
N ALA A 119 -3.58 -12.51 6.99
CA ALA A 119 -3.98 -11.52 6.00
C ALA A 119 -2.78 -10.66 5.59
N ALA A 120 -1.91 -10.28 6.54
CA ALA A 120 -0.68 -9.56 6.25
C ALA A 120 0.27 -10.38 5.36
N VAL A 121 0.38 -11.70 5.59
CA VAL A 121 1.22 -12.58 4.76
C VAL A 121 0.70 -12.64 3.32
N VAL A 122 -0.62 -12.75 3.14
CA VAL A 122 -1.22 -12.79 1.80
C VAL A 122 -1.11 -11.43 1.10
N GLU A 123 -1.38 -10.33 1.80
CA GLU A 123 -1.21 -8.96 1.26
C GLU A 123 0.23 -8.70 0.82
N TRP A 124 1.20 -9.10 1.64
CA TRP A 124 2.62 -8.96 1.29
C TRP A 124 2.97 -9.75 0.03
N ARG A 125 2.38 -10.94 -0.16
CA ARG A 125 2.60 -11.74 -1.38
C ARG A 125 1.96 -11.12 -2.62
N LEU A 126 0.80 -10.48 -2.50
CA LEU A 126 0.18 -9.74 -3.60
C LEU A 126 1.04 -8.55 -4.05
N THR A 127 1.78 -7.95 -3.12
CA THR A 127 2.60 -6.75 -3.38
C THR A 127 4.07 -7.06 -3.70
N LEU A 128 4.49 -8.33 -3.62
CA LEU A 128 5.80 -8.84 -4.05
C LEU A 128 5.98 -8.69 -5.57
N GLY A 129 6.28 -7.47 -6.02
CA GLY A 129 6.43 -7.14 -7.44
C GLY A 129 5.93 -5.73 -7.78
N ALA A 130 5.15 -5.11 -6.90
CA ALA A 130 4.70 -3.73 -7.03
C ALA A 130 5.80 -2.69 -6.73
N ALA A 131 7.06 -3.11 -6.62
CA ALA A 131 8.18 -2.23 -6.28
C ALA A 131 8.31 -1.10 -7.30
N GLY A 132 7.96 0.11 -6.88
CA GLY A 132 8.24 1.32 -7.62
C GLY A 132 9.74 1.65 -7.61
N PRO A 133 10.15 2.82 -8.12
CA PRO A 133 11.55 3.25 -8.11
C PRO A 133 12.16 3.34 -6.69
N LEU A 134 11.34 3.28 -5.65
CA LEU A 134 11.76 3.13 -4.27
C LEU A 134 11.31 1.75 -3.76
N PRO A 135 12.22 0.95 -3.14
CA PRO A 135 11.94 -0.43 -2.76
C PRO A 135 10.88 -0.59 -1.65
N TRP A 136 10.44 0.52 -1.05
CA TRP A 136 9.40 0.57 -0.02
C TRP A 136 8.13 1.29 -0.47
N LEU A 137 8.05 1.74 -1.73
CA LEU A 137 6.89 2.45 -2.27
C LEU A 137 6.29 1.63 -3.42
N SER A 138 5.01 1.29 -3.31
CA SER A 138 4.27 0.72 -4.43
C SER A 138 4.16 1.74 -5.56
N GLY A 139 4.43 1.31 -6.80
CA GLY A 139 4.20 2.14 -7.97
C GLY A 139 2.73 2.53 -8.11
N PRO A 140 2.40 3.68 -8.73
CA PRO A 140 1.01 4.03 -9.01
C PRO A 140 0.37 2.98 -9.94
N PRO A 141 -0.96 2.75 -9.83
CA PRO A 141 -1.67 1.84 -10.73
C PRO A 141 -1.50 2.29 -12.18
N ARG A 142 -1.28 1.33 -13.08
CA ARG A 142 -1.21 1.61 -14.52
C ARG A 142 -2.63 1.60 -15.07
N LEU A 143 -3.07 2.74 -15.59
CA LEU A 143 -4.32 2.91 -16.32
C LEU A 143 -4.17 2.46 -17.78
#